data_AF-A0A4V2A2K2-F1
#
_entry.id   AF-A0A4V2A2K2-F1
#
_cell.length_a   1.000
_cell.length_b   1.000
_cell.length_c   1.000
_cell.angle_alpha   90.00
_cell.angle_beta   90.00
_cell.angle_gamma   90.00
#
_symmetry.space_group_name_H-M   'P 1'
#
loop_
_entity.id
_entity.type
_entity.pdbx_description
1 polymer ?
#
loop_
_entity_poly.entity_id
_entity_poly.type
_entity_poly.pdbx_seq_one_letter_code
_entity_poly.pdbx_strand_id
1 'polypeptide(L)' 'MPPARIAVLIDADNAPASKIGAILSQVAKSGNAHVRRAYGDWKNSHLKGWEGRLQEFAIAPV' A
#
# COMPACT_ATOMS: atom_id res chain seq x y z
N MET A 1 -26.05 -3.48 -4.81
CA MET A 1 -25.00 -2.70 -5.50
C MET A 1 -23.76 -3.57 -5.57
N PRO A 2 -23.10 -3.73 -6.72
CA PRO A 2 -21.82 -4.44 -6.78
C PRO A 2 -20.79 -3.72 -5.88
N PRO A 3 -19.91 -4.45 -5.19
CA PRO A 3 -18.90 -3.83 -4.34
C PRO A 3 -18.01 -2.89 -5.16
N ALA A 4 -17.77 -1.69 -4.65
CA ALA A 4 -16.86 -0.74 -5.27
C ALA A 4 -15.46 -1.36 -5.34
N ARG A 5 -14.92 -1.50 -6.56
CA ARG A 5 -13.57 -2.01 -6.80
C ARG A 5 -12.60 -0.84 -6.64
N ILE A 6 -11.82 -0.87 -5.57
CA ILE A 6 -10.85 0.18 -5.27
C ILE A 6 -9.45 -0.31 -5.64
N ALA A 7 -8.71 0.52 -6.36
CA ALA A 7 -7.29 0.34 -6.62
C ALA A 7 -6.49 1.34 -5.78
N VAL A 8 -5.45 0.86 -5.12
CA VAL A 8 -4.57 1.64 -4.24
C VAL A 8 -3.19 1.64 -4.87
N LEU A 9 -2.73 2.82 -5.29
CA LEU A 9 -1.38 3.06 -5.76
C LEU A 9 -0.67 3.92 -4.73
N ILE A 10 0.53 3.49 -4.34
CA ILE A 10 1.30 4.05 -3.26
C ILE A 10 2.63 4.47 -3.85
N ASP A 11 3.05 5.70 -3.57
CA ASP A 11 4.41 6.16 -3.84
C ASP A 11 5.23 5.95 -2.56
N ALA A 12 6.04 4.89 -2.53
CA ALA A 12 6.82 4.49 -1.37
C ALA A 12 8.03 5.40 -1.11
N ASP A 13 8.55 6.07 -2.14
CA ASP A 13 9.64 7.04 -2.02
C ASP A 13 9.16 8.32 -1.32
N ASN A 14 7.95 8.78 -1.63
CA ASN A 14 7.38 10.00 -1.05
C ASN A 14 6.51 9.76 0.19
N ALA A 15 6.01 8.54 0.41
CA ALA A 15 5.16 8.21 1.55
C ALA A 15 5.89 7.35 2.60
N PRO A 16 5.78 7.67 3.90
CA PRO A 16 6.32 6.82 4.95
C PRO A 16 5.46 5.58 5.16
N ALA A 17 6.12 4.42 5.30
CA ALA A 17 5.47 3.13 5.56
C ALA A 17 4.59 3.10 6.82
N SER A 18 4.82 3.98 7.79
CA SER A 18 4.06 4.05 9.04
C SER A 18 2.59 4.42 8.84
N LYS A 19 2.25 5.18 7.79
CA LYS A 19 0.88 5.65 7.54
C LYS A 19 0.03 4.67 6.73
N ILE A 20 0.63 3.69 6.05
CA ILE A 20 -0.09 2.84 5.10
C ILE A 20 -1.19 2.01 5.75
N GLY A 21 -0.97 1.53 6.98
CA GLY A 21 -1.96 0.73 7.70
C GLY A 21 -3.26 1.49 7.96
N ALA A 22 -3.17 2.77 8.33
CA ALA A 22 -4.34 3.61 8.57
C ALA A 22 -5.12 3.88 7.27
N ILE A 23 -4.40 4.16 6.17
CA ILE A 23 -4.99 4.38 4.85
C ILE A 23 -5.72 3.13 4.37
N LEU A 24 -5.07 1.97 4.43
CA LEU A 24 -5.68 0.70 4.02
C LEU A 24 -6.88 0.33 4.90
N SER A 25 -6.84 0.62 6.20
CA SER A 25 -7.98 0.42 7.09
C SER A 25 -9.18 1.30 6.71
N GLN A 26 -8.95 2.55 6.30
CA GLN A 26 -10.01 3.39 5.77
C GLN A 26 -10.53 2.89 4.42
N VAL A 27 -9.66 2.49 3.51
CA VAL A 27 -10.06 1.96 2.20
C VAL A 27 -10.90 0.69 2.36
N ALA A 28 -10.50 -0.21 3.26
CA ALA A 28 -11.23 -1.44 3.55
C ALA A 28 -12.65 -1.19 4.10
N LYS A 29 -12.87 -0.07 4.80
CA LYS A 29 -14.22 0.34 5.24
C LYS A 29 -15.06 0.86 4.07
N SER A 30 -14.44 1.49 3.09
CA SER A 30 -15.11 2.06 1.92
C SER A 30 -15.41 1.02 0.83
N GLY A 31 -14.65 -0.08 0.75
CA GLY A 31 -14.87 -1.15 -0.22
C GLY A 31 -13.72 -2.15 -0.29
N ASN A 32 -13.83 -3.13 -1.19
CA ASN A 32 -12.77 -4.11 -1.40
C ASN A 32 -11.64 -3.50 -2.23
N ALA A 33 -10.49 -3.25 -1.59
CA ALA A 33 -9.25 -2.92 -2.29
C ALA A 33 -8.73 -4.16 -3.03
N HIS A 34 -8.90 -4.18 -4.36
CA HIS A 34 -8.52 -5.30 -5.23
C HIS A 34 -7.07 -5.23 -5.72
N VAL A 35 -6.52 -4.02 -5.87
CA VAL A 35 -5.16 -3.82 -6.40
C VAL A 35 -4.42 -2.91 -5.43
N ARG A 36 -3.23 -3.36 -4.98
CA ARG A 36 -2.35 -2.60 -4.09
C ARG A 36 -0.95 -2.64 -4.67
N ARG A 37 -0.44 -1.50 -5.13
CA ARG A 37 0.91 -1.39 -5.70
C ARG A 37 1.67 -0.28 -5.00
N ALA A 38 2.91 -0.55 -4.64
CA ALA A 38 3.84 0.45 -4.14
C ALA A 38 4.92 0.68 -5.17
N TYR A 39 5.19 1.93 -5.49
CA TYR A 39 6.21 2.36 -6.43
C TYR A 39 7.34 2.98 -5.64
N GLY A 40 8.54 2.44 -5.78
CA GLY A 40 9.70 3.17 -5.29
C GLY A 40 11.04 2.49 -5.52
N ASP A 41 12.12 3.19 -5.18
CA ASP A 41 13.47 2.65 -5.30
C ASP A 41 13.79 1.67 -4.16
N TRP A 42 13.43 0.40 -4.36
CA TRP A 42 13.66 -0.71 -3.40
C TRP A 42 15.13 -0.94 -3.04
N LYS A 43 16.08 -0.28 -3.72
CA LYS A 43 17.51 -0.30 -3.35
C LYS A 43 17.83 0.67 -2.22
N ASN A 44 16.95 1.61 -1.93
CA ASN A 44 17.16 2.62 -0.90
C ASN A 44 16.89 2.05 0.50
N SER A 45 17.82 2.27 1.43
CA SER A 45 17.71 1.88 2.85
C SER A 45 16.45 2.42 3.53
N HIS A 46 15.90 3.54 3.04
CA HIS A 46 14.65 4.12 3.53
C HIS A 46 13.42 3.24 3.27
N LEU A 47 13.43 2.41 2.22
CA LEU A 47 12.31 1.51 1.89
C LEU A 47 12.37 0.16 2.62
N LYS A 48 13.39 -0.10 3.44
CA LYS A 48 13.42 -1.29 4.32
C LYS A 48 12.20 -1.38 5.24
N GLY A 49 11.71 -0.23 5.70
CA GLY A 49 10.48 -0.17 6.50
C GLY A 49 9.22 -0.52 5.71
N TRP A 50 9.27 -0.36 4.39
CA TRP A 50 8.19 -0.76 3.48
C TRP A 50 8.15 -2.26 3.26
N GLU A 51 9.29 -2.95 3.13
CA GLU A 51 9.34 -4.41 2.87
C GLU A 51 8.45 -5.22 3.84
N GLY A 52 8.52 -4.92 5.15
CA GLY A 52 7.65 -5.57 6.14
C GLY A 52 6.17 -5.27 5.95
N ARG A 53 5.82 -4.02 5.61
CA ARG A 53 4.43 -3.58 5.36
C ARG A 53 3.88 -4.14 4.05
N LEU A 54 4.71 -4.29 3.02
CA LEU A 54 4.30 -4.88 1.75
C LEU A 54 3.79 -6.30 1.96
N GLN A 55 4.52 -7.09 2.74
CA GLN A 55 4.15 -8.46 3.05
C GLN A 55 2.92 -8.52 3.98
N GLU A 56 2.85 -7.66 4.99
CA GLU A 56 1.71 -7.55 5.92
C GLU A 56 0.39 -7.25 5.18
N PHE A 57 0.44 -6.36 4.18
CA PHE A 57 -0.74 -5.86 3.49
C PHE A 57 -0.94 -6.42 2.08
N ALA A 58 -0.13 -7.41 1.67
CA ALA A 58 -0.11 -7.98 0.32
C ALA A 58 -0.04 -6.91 -0.78
N ILE A 59 0.84 -5.93 -0.60
CA ILE A 59 1.10 -4.86 -1.57
C ILE A 59 2.22 -5.32 -2.49
N ALA A 60 2.02 -5.21 -3.80
CA ALA A 60 3.04 -5.54 -4.78
C ALA A 60 4.06 -4.38 -4.91
N PRO A 61 5.36 -4.61 -4.68
CA PRO A 61 6.40 -3.67 -5.04
C PRO A 61 6.53 -3.57 -6.56
N VAL A 62 6.67 -2.35 -7.08
CA VAL A 62 6.92 -1.98 -8.48
C VAL A 62 8.09 -1.00 -8.50
#